data_AF-A0A165GQQ5-F1
#
_entry.id   AF-A0A165GQQ5-F1
#
_cell.length_a   1.000
_cell.length_b   1.000
_cell.length_c   1.000
_cell.angle_alpha   90.00
_cell.angle_beta   90.00
_cell.angle_gamma   90.00
#
_symmetry.space_group_name_H-M   'P 1'
#
loop_
_entity.id
_entity.type
_entity.pdbx_description
1 polymer ?
#
loop_
_entity_poly.entity_id
_entity_poly.type
_entity_poly.pdbx_seq_one_letter_code
_entity_poly.pdbx_strand_id
1 'polypeptide(L)'
;MSVGRRIFDCVELPPPPADKARYVSLSPVKVKREHEDDDVVLLHETPAPKKPKVEDAVKVKIEETAEELKFKERKVKIEPSAVVLSEEGVRRRLDKYSRKPLVTTLTEAERNHTFSRQLFTDHFERGHNVYTFFRSRGGSLGDAFWTRFMCPNRSMNPYAPRVPGENGLFLNSDVTEDQESDIETDNDSDSASDSNSVVVTGETRAVDDKKSEEKKRPTAFERCTSVLAHIAPGHWRYVGHYASYPAESLTVEEWKQQSSSFKNALITEAFNRKQCYKMRWRVWQRKRMRTRLGRDPTKAEVREAIEPLTDRDLPGLTMKDIEKAFENGELCVKVEALCFVAYHEEFQREMIEISANPRPRPKKAKPRARPKAKPKVKVEVKAKAKVKVEDKAKAKKEGATVAVGQKRKRAGSDDSYSDDGSD
;
A
#
# COMPACT_ATOMS: atom_id res chain seq x y z
N MET A 1 41.89 -13.85 -34.83
CA MET A 1 40.76 -13.12 -34.22
C MET A 1 40.42 -13.82 -32.90
N SER A 2 40.92 -13.29 -31.78
CA SER A 2 40.82 -13.92 -30.47
C SER A 2 39.70 -13.25 -29.68
N VAL A 3 38.68 -14.01 -29.31
CA VAL A 3 37.49 -13.51 -28.59
C VAL A 3 37.76 -13.64 -27.09
N GLY A 4 38.09 -12.53 -26.45
CA GLY A 4 38.27 -12.45 -25.00
C GLY A 4 36.93 -12.56 -24.28
N ARG A 5 36.74 -13.65 -23.53
CA ARG A 5 35.68 -13.77 -22.51
C ARG A 5 36.01 -12.83 -21.36
N ARG A 6 35.19 -11.79 -21.14
CA ARG A 6 35.19 -11.04 -19.88
C ARG A 6 34.48 -11.88 -18.83
N ILE A 7 35.25 -12.34 -17.85
CA ILE A 7 34.76 -12.86 -16.59
C ILE A 7 34.19 -11.65 -15.85
N PHE A 8 32.89 -11.67 -15.54
CA PHE A 8 32.30 -10.71 -14.61
C PHE A 8 32.64 -11.17 -13.21
N ASP A 9 33.52 -10.43 -12.53
CA ASP A 9 33.75 -10.60 -11.11
C ASP A 9 32.43 -10.35 -10.37
N CYS A 10 31.94 -11.39 -9.71
CA CYS A 10 30.85 -11.29 -8.76
C CYS A 10 31.27 -10.32 -7.67
N VAL A 11 30.57 -9.19 -7.55
CA VAL A 11 30.65 -8.34 -6.35
C VAL A 11 30.09 -9.18 -5.21
N GLU A 12 30.98 -9.84 -4.46
CA GLU A 12 30.65 -10.44 -3.18
C GLU A 12 30.14 -9.34 -2.26
N LEU A 13 28.87 -9.42 -1.86
CA LEU A 13 28.37 -8.62 -0.76
C LEU A 13 29.20 -8.98 0.48
N PRO A 14 29.66 -7.99 1.27
CA PRO A 14 30.45 -8.28 2.45
C PRO A 14 29.68 -9.25 3.35
N PRO A 15 30.33 -10.30 3.88
CA PRO A 15 29.69 -11.19 4.83
C PRO A 15 29.18 -10.36 6.01
N PRO A 16 28.00 -10.69 6.57
CA PRO A 16 27.53 -10.01 7.76
C PRO A 16 28.61 -10.08 8.85
N PRO A 17 28.82 -9.00 9.63
CA PRO A 17 29.84 -9.00 10.67
C PRO A 17 29.63 -10.21 11.58
N ALA A 18 30.70 -10.98 11.77
CA ALA A 18 30.74 -12.18 12.60
C ALA A 18 30.66 -11.82 14.10
N ASP A 19 29.71 -10.97 14.48
CA ASP A 19 29.41 -10.71 15.88
C ASP A 19 28.33 -11.68 16.33
N LYS A 20 28.82 -12.77 16.93
CA LYS A 20 28.17 -13.62 17.93
C LYS A 20 26.72 -13.23 18.20
N ALA A 21 25.79 -13.82 17.45
CA ALA A 21 24.40 -13.91 17.86
C ALA A 21 24.37 -14.71 19.17
N ARG A 22 24.49 -14.00 20.30
CA ARG A 22 24.11 -14.54 21.61
C ARG A 22 22.60 -14.73 21.55
N TYR A 23 22.18 -15.93 21.16
CA TYR A 23 20.87 -16.45 21.55
C TYR A 23 20.81 -16.36 23.08
N VAL A 24 20.10 -15.36 23.59
CA VAL A 24 19.73 -15.30 25.00
C VAL A 24 18.70 -16.40 25.19
N SER A 25 19.15 -17.58 25.64
CA SER A 25 18.24 -18.60 26.15
C SER A 25 17.54 -18.02 27.37
N LEU A 26 16.28 -17.63 27.23
CA LEU A 26 15.45 -17.27 28.36
C LEU A 26 15.33 -18.50 29.27
N SER A 27 15.99 -18.44 30.42
CA SER A 27 15.87 -19.46 31.46
C SER A 27 14.47 -19.38 32.08
N PRO A 28 13.89 -20.51 32.51
CA PRO A 28 12.53 -20.54 33.05
C PRO A 28 12.43 -19.73 34.34
N VAL A 29 11.51 -18.77 34.34
CA VAL A 29 11.11 -18.01 35.52
C VAL A 29 10.50 -18.96 36.54
N LYS A 30 11.15 -19.12 37.69
CA LYS A 30 10.61 -19.86 38.84
C LYS A 30 9.44 -19.07 39.43
N VAL A 31 8.22 -19.51 39.16
CA VAL A 31 7.01 -19.04 39.84
C VAL A 31 7.00 -19.63 41.25
N LYS A 32 7.09 -18.77 42.26
CA LYS A 32 6.82 -19.13 43.66
C LYS A 32 5.32 -19.37 43.80
N ARG A 33 4.93 -20.61 44.14
CA ARG A 33 3.61 -20.94 44.70
C ARG A 33 3.56 -20.39 46.11
N GLU A 34 2.66 -19.45 46.34
CA GLU A 34 2.24 -19.07 47.68
C GLU A 34 1.01 -19.87 48.10
N HIS A 35 0.93 -19.98 49.42
CA HIS A 35 0.14 -20.83 50.30
C HIS A 35 -1.37 -20.89 50.02
N GLU A 36 -1.93 -22.07 50.26
CA GLU A 36 -3.36 -22.36 50.36
C GLU A 36 -3.86 -21.96 51.75
N ASP A 37 -4.99 -21.24 51.82
CA ASP A 37 -5.83 -21.19 53.01
C ASP A 37 -7.19 -21.82 52.65
N ASP A 38 -7.54 -22.82 53.46
CA ASP A 38 -8.75 -23.62 53.40
C ASP A 38 -9.98 -22.81 53.87
N ASP A 39 -10.99 -22.69 53.01
CA ASP A 39 -12.36 -22.36 53.41
C ASP A 39 -13.34 -23.41 52.89
N VAL A 40 -13.75 -24.28 53.82
CA VAL A 40 -14.74 -25.35 53.63
C VAL A 40 -16.13 -24.73 53.55
N VAL A 41 -16.69 -24.65 52.35
CA VAL A 41 -18.12 -24.34 52.13
C VAL A 41 -18.86 -25.64 51.79
N LEU A 42 -19.67 -26.12 52.74
CA LEU A 42 -20.67 -27.18 52.56
C LEU A 42 -21.70 -26.76 51.51
N LEU A 43 -21.61 -27.35 50.31
CA LEU A 43 -22.64 -27.24 49.27
C LEU A 43 -23.59 -28.42 49.35
N HIS A 44 -24.88 -28.09 49.48
CA HIS A 44 -26.01 -29.01 49.40
C HIS A 44 -26.03 -29.78 48.08
N GLU A 45 -26.20 -31.10 48.18
CA GLU A 45 -26.43 -32.01 47.07
C GLU A 45 -27.71 -31.62 46.32
N THR A 46 -27.57 -31.36 45.01
CA THR A 46 -28.69 -31.28 44.07
C THR A 46 -28.71 -32.54 43.21
N PRO A 47 -29.90 -33.06 42.86
CA PRO A 47 -30.04 -34.35 42.19
C PRO A 47 -29.56 -34.31 40.73
N ALA A 48 -28.93 -35.41 40.32
CA ALA A 48 -28.22 -35.60 39.07
C ALA A 48 -29.07 -35.35 37.80
N PRO A 49 -28.56 -34.56 36.82
CA PRO A 49 -29.14 -34.51 35.49
C PRO A 49 -28.75 -35.75 34.67
N LYS A 50 -29.74 -36.33 34.00
CA LYS A 50 -29.60 -37.48 33.08
C LYS A 50 -28.64 -37.14 31.93
N LYS A 51 -27.65 -38.01 31.73
CA LYS A 51 -26.66 -37.94 30.62
C LYS A 51 -27.36 -38.12 29.26
N PRO A 52 -27.27 -37.17 28.31
CA PRO A 52 -27.55 -37.46 26.91
C PRO A 52 -26.37 -38.22 26.27
N LYS A 53 -26.67 -39.18 25.40
CA LYS A 53 -25.68 -39.92 24.59
C LYS A 53 -24.95 -38.94 23.65
N VAL A 54 -23.62 -38.87 23.76
CA VAL A 54 -22.76 -37.87 23.08
C VAL A 54 -22.13 -38.40 21.78
N GLU A 55 -22.30 -39.67 21.43
CA GLU A 55 -21.48 -40.27 20.36
C GLU A 55 -21.97 -39.96 18.93
N ASP A 56 -23.24 -39.59 18.72
CA ASP A 56 -23.76 -39.31 17.37
C ASP A 56 -23.73 -37.82 16.98
N ALA A 57 -23.56 -36.89 17.94
CA ALA A 57 -23.56 -35.45 17.67
C ALA A 57 -22.19 -34.90 17.22
N VAL A 58 -21.11 -35.66 17.42
CA VAL A 58 -19.75 -35.25 17.03
C VAL A 58 -19.43 -35.61 15.58
N LYS A 59 -20.03 -36.67 15.02
CA LYS A 59 -19.86 -37.03 13.60
C LYS A 59 -20.56 -36.06 12.65
N VAL A 60 -21.73 -35.53 13.02
CA VAL A 60 -22.49 -34.62 12.15
C VAL A 60 -21.80 -33.26 11.96
N LYS A 61 -21.04 -32.78 12.96
CA LYS A 61 -20.37 -31.47 12.89
C LYS A 61 -19.06 -31.44 12.10
N ILE A 62 -18.44 -32.59 11.84
CA ILE A 62 -17.18 -32.66 11.09
C ILE A 62 -17.46 -32.79 9.57
N GLU A 63 -18.57 -33.42 9.16
CA GLU A 63 -18.93 -33.48 7.73
C GLU A 63 -19.55 -32.17 7.22
N GLU A 64 -20.23 -31.40 8.07
CA GLU A 64 -20.84 -30.10 7.70
C GLU A 64 -19.78 -29.02 7.40
N THR A 65 -18.55 -29.16 7.92
CA THR A 65 -17.44 -28.23 7.63
C THR A 65 -16.69 -28.54 6.33
N ALA A 66 -16.86 -29.73 5.75
CA ALA A 66 -16.27 -30.08 4.46
C ALA A 66 -17.15 -29.64 3.27
N GLU A 67 -18.48 -29.56 3.43
CA GLU A 67 -19.38 -29.09 2.36
C GLU A 67 -19.45 -27.57 2.21
N GLU A 68 -19.14 -26.78 3.25
CA GLU A 68 -19.10 -25.30 3.14
C GLU A 68 -17.91 -24.76 2.32
N LEU A 69 -16.96 -25.62 1.93
CA LEU A 69 -15.92 -25.31 0.95
C LEU A 69 -16.25 -25.79 -0.48
N LYS A 70 -17.52 -26.10 -0.77
CA LYS A 70 -18.02 -26.09 -2.16
C LYS A 70 -18.09 -24.64 -2.64
N PHE A 71 -16.92 -24.06 -2.88
CA PHE A 71 -16.73 -22.80 -3.59
C PHE A 71 -17.44 -22.96 -4.92
N LYS A 72 -18.66 -22.43 -5.02
CA LYS A 72 -19.29 -22.19 -6.32
C LYS A 72 -18.27 -21.34 -7.06
N GLU A 73 -17.58 -21.95 -8.00
CA GLU A 73 -16.73 -21.28 -8.97
C GLU A 73 -17.59 -20.25 -9.67
N ARG A 74 -17.74 -19.09 -9.04
CA ARG A 74 -18.17 -17.90 -9.74
C ARG A 74 -17.07 -17.75 -10.76
N LYS A 75 -17.42 -18.00 -12.02
CA LYS A 75 -16.63 -17.59 -13.18
C LYS A 75 -16.49 -16.08 -13.08
N VAL A 76 -15.64 -15.62 -12.17
CA VAL A 76 -15.17 -14.25 -12.14
C VAL A 76 -14.46 -14.16 -13.46
N LYS A 77 -15.08 -13.45 -14.40
CA LYS A 77 -14.44 -13.04 -15.64
C LYS A 77 -13.29 -12.14 -15.19
N ILE A 78 -12.15 -12.76 -14.90
CA ILE A 78 -10.90 -12.07 -14.70
C ILE A 78 -10.62 -11.54 -16.09
N GLU A 79 -11.07 -10.32 -16.37
CA GLU A 79 -10.58 -9.63 -17.55
C GLU A 79 -9.05 -9.66 -17.44
N PRO A 80 -8.33 -9.97 -18.53
CA PRO A 80 -6.88 -9.87 -18.60
C PRO A 80 -6.49 -8.40 -18.45
N SER A 81 -6.65 -7.93 -17.23
CA SER A 81 -6.43 -6.57 -16.71
C SER A 81 -5.06 -6.48 -16.06
N ALA A 82 -4.30 -7.59 -16.11
CA ALA A 82 -2.97 -7.67 -15.57
C ALA A 82 -2.10 -6.62 -16.26
N VAL A 83 -1.45 -5.81 -15.45
CA VAL A 83 -0.24 -5.09 -15.84
C VAL A 83 0.66 -6.08 -16.56
N VAL A 84 1.03 -5.77 -17.80
CA VAL A 84 1.86 -6.65 -18.62
C VAL A 84 3.26 -6.07 -18.60
N LEU A 85 4.09 -6.60 -17.70
CA LEU A 85 5.53 -6.58 -17.87
C LEU A 85 5.94 -7.85 -18.61
N SER A 86 6.91 -7.73 -19.51
CA SER A 86 7.53 -8.91 -20.10
C SER A 86 8.17 -9.76 -19.00
N GLU A 87 8.14 -11.07 -19.16
CA GLU A 87 8.77 -12.00 -18.21
C GLU A 87 10.26 -11.67 -18.01
N GLU A 88 10.94 -11.31 -19.10
CA GLU A 88 12.32 -10.82 -19.06
C GLU A 88 12.47 -9.52 -18.27
N GLY A 89 11.54 -8.57 -18.40
CA GLY A 89 11.54 -7.32 -17.63
C GLY A 89 11.31 -7.53 -16.14
N VAL A 90 10.53 -8.55 -15.77
CA VAL A 90 10.36 -8.97 -14.36
C VAL A 90 11.64 -9.63 -13.85
N ARG A 91 12.17 -10.59 -14.62
CA ARG A 91 13.37 -11.35 -14.28
C ARG A 91 14.58 -10.42 -14.12
N ARG A 92 14.83 -9.51 -15.06
CA ARG A 92 15.93 -8.52 -15.00
C ARG A 92 15.92 -7.69 -13.72
N ARG A 93 14.72 -7.33 -13.22
CA ARG A 93 14.55 -6.56 -11.99
C ARG A 93 14.75 -7.41 -10.73
N LEU A 94 14.45 -8.71 -10.78
CA LEU A 94 14.53 -9.62 -9.63
C LEU A 94 15.85 -10.41 -9.55
N ASP A 95 16.53 -10.68 -10.65
CA ASP A 95 17.76 -11.50 -10.72
C ASP A 95 18.92 -10.89 -9.91
N LYS A 96 18.88 -9.56 -9.68
CA LYS A 96 19.83 -8.86 -8.81
C LYS A 96 19.74 -9.31 -7.34
N TYR A 97 18.67 -10.01 -6.96
CA TYR A 97 18.38 -10.41 -5.60
C TYR A 97 18.33 -11.93 -5.49
N SER A 98 19.28 -12.49 -4.76
CA SER A 98 19.37 -13.94 -4.53
C SER A 98 18.13 -14.45 -3.81
N ARG A 99 17.56 -15.55 -4.32
CA ARG A 99 16.47 -16.25 -3.64
C ARG A 99 17.04 -16.99 -2.44
N LYS A 100 16.62 -16.59 -1.24
CA LYS A 100 16.86 -17.40 -0.04
C LYS A 100 15.80 -18.50 0.00
N PRO A 101 16.18 -19.78 0.13
CA PRO A 101 15.19 -20.84 0.31
C PRO A 101 14.37 -20.57 1.56
N LEU A 102 13.04 -20.72 1.44
CA LEU A 102 12.15 -20.66 2.59
C LEU A 102 12.38 -21.91 3.45
N VAL A 103 13.00 -21.74 4.60
CA VAL A 103 13.10 -22.79 5.63
C VAL A 103 11.98 -22.55 6.63
N THR A 104 11.07 -23.51 6.76
CA THR A 104 9.95 -23.40 7.71
C THR A 104 9.50 -24.76 8.23
N THR A 105 9.11 -24.80 9.51
CA THR A 105 8.53 -25.95 10.21
C THR A 105 7.01 -26.05 10.06
N LEU A 106 6.37 -25.02 9.50
CA LEU A 106 4.92 -25.01 9.31
C LEU A 106 4.49 -26.04 8.28
N THR A 107 3.37 -26.70 8.57
CA THR A 107 2.67 -27.56 7.63
C THR A 107 2.18 -26.76 6.43
N GLU A 108 1.92 -27.44 5.31
CA GLU A 108 1.40 -26.78 4.12
C GLU A 108 0.03 -26.10 4.38
N ALA A 109 -0.81 -26.73 5.21
CA ALA A 109 -2.10 -26.17 5.60
C ALA A 109 -1.94 -24.85 6.37
N GLU A 110 -1.04 -24.80 7.36
CA GLU A 110 -0.76 -23.57 8.12
C GLU A 110 -0.20 -22.46 7.23
N ARG A 111 0.72 -22.78 6.31
CA ARG A 111 1.29 -21.79 5.37
C ARG A 111 0.27 -21.25 4.39
N ASN A 112 -0.64 -22.10 3.93
CA ASN A 112 -1.65 -21.73 2.95
C ASN A 112 -2.92 -21.13 3.56
N HIS A 113 -3.02 -21.12 4.90
CA HIS A 113 -4.15 -20.54 5.62
C HIS A 113 -4.39 -19.09 5.20
N THR A 114 -5.67 -18.76 5.03
CA THR A 114 -6.08 -17.43 4.58
C THR A 114 -6.90 -16.72 5.65
N PHE A 115 -6.82 -15.41 5.63
CA PHE A 115 -7.43 -14.53 6.61
C PHE A 115 -8.31 -13.52 5.90
N SER A 116 -9.35 -13.05 6.58
CA SER A 116 -10.06 -11.87 6.09
C SER A 116 -9.24 -10.61 6.34
N ARG A 117 -9.27 -9.66 5.40
CA ARG A 117 -8.65 -8.34 5.60
C ARG A 117 -9.19 -7.64 6.86
N GLN A 118 -10.46 -7.89 7.15
CA GLN A 118 -11.14 -7.36 8.31
C GLN A 118 -10.56 -7.88 9.62
N LEU A 119 -10.06 -9.13 9.66
CA LEU A 119 -9.36 -9.68 10.81
C LEU A 119 -8.15 -8.81 11.18
N PHE A 120 -7.33 -8.44 10.20
CA PHE A 120 -6.18 -7.55 10.43
C PHE A 120 -6.60 -6.15 10.88
N THR A 121 -7.64 -5.60 10.26
CA THR A 121 -8.18 -4.29 10.63
C THR A 121 -8.69 -4.26 12.07
N ASP A 122 -9.39 -5.33 12.49
CA ASP A 122 -9.95 -5.47 13.83
C ASP A 122 -8.87 -5.74 14.88
N HIS A 123 -7.85 -6.55 14.54
CA HIS A 123 -6.82 -6.97 15.49
C HIS A 123 -5.68 -5.97 15.64
N PHE A 124 -5.16 -5.42 14.53
CA PHE A 124 -4.02 -4.48 14.54
C PHE A 124 -4.45 -3.01 14.53
N GLU A 125 -5.73 -2.74 14.81
CA GLU A 125 -6.37 -1.43 14.96
C GLU A 125 -5.87 -0.35 13.97
N ARG A 126 -6.63 -0.13 12.88
CA ARG A 126 -6.51 0.93 11.84
C ARG A 126 -6.04 0.48 10.45
N GLY A 127 -6.25 -0.78 10.09
CA GLY A 127 -6.31 -1.15 8.67
C GLY A 127 -7.48 -0.44 7.99
N HIS A 128 -7.25 0.48 7.07
CA HIS A 128 -8.32 0.93 6.18
C HIS A 128 -8.34 -0.04 5.00
N ASN A 129 -9.51 -0.64 4.74
CA ASN A 129 -9.69 -1.80 3.84
C ASN A 129 -9.32 -1.55 2.37
N VAL A 130 -8.78 -0.38 2.05
CA VAL A 130 -8.45 0.08 0.70
C VAL A 130 -6.95 0.30 0.52
N TYR A 131 -6.21 0.75 1.54
CA TYR A 131 -4.82 1.18 1.33
C TYR A 131 -3.87 0.00 1.26
N THR A 132 -2.90 0.06 0.34
CA THR A 132 -1.85 -0.94 0.23
C THR A 132 -1.00 -1.00 1.49
N PHE A 133 -0.66 0.15 2.07
CA PHE A 133 0.12 0.23 3.30
C PHE A 133 -0.75 0.66 4.47
N PHE A 134 -0.55 0.05 5.63
CA PHE A 134 -1.05 0.57 6.89
C PHE A 134 0.00 0.41 7.99
N ARG A 135 0.02 1.37 8.91
CA ARG A 135 0.94 1.39 10.06
C ARG A 135 0.20 0.96 11.31
N SER A 136 0.78 0.07 12.10
CA SER A 136 0.33 -0.15 13.47
C SER A 136 0.55 1.12 14.28
N ARG A 137 -0.40 1.51 15.14
CA ARG A 137 -0.22 2.63 16.07
C ARG A 137 0.73 2.12 17.15
N GLY A 138 1.94 2.69 17.23
CA GLY A 138 3.00 2.30 18.17
C GLY A 138 2.57 2.34 19.64
N GLY A 139 1.89 1.29 20.08
CA GLY A 139 1.35 1.12 21.41
C GLY A 139 1.72 -0.27 21.92
N SER A 140 2.59 -0.29 22.93
CA SER A 140 2.83 -1.35 23.90
C SER A 140 3.37 -2.72 23.43
N LEU A 141 3.26 -3.12 22.17
CA LEU A 141 4.00 -4.29 21.68
C LEU A 141 5.44 -3.83 21.47
N GLY A 142 6.31 -4.17 22.44
CA GLY A 142 7.72 -3.79 22.48
C GLY A 142 8.56 -4.24 21.27
N ASP A 143 7.93 -4.88 20.28
CA ASP A 143 8.53 -5.34 19.05
C ASP A 143 8.19 -4.39 17.90
N ALA A 144 9.16 -3.57 17.52
CA ALA A 144 9.12 -2.68 16.36
C ALA A 144 8.78 -3.42 15.03
N PHE A 145 8.86 -4.76 15.02
CA PHE A 145 8.69 -5.64 13.87
C PHE A 145 7.25 -5.71 13.34
N TRP A 146 6.24 -5.39 14.14
CA TRP A 146 4.82 -5.53 13.76
C TRP A 146 4.19 -4.29 13.14
N THR A 147 5.01 -3.29 12.79
CA THR A 147 4.47 -1.95 12.56
C THR A 147 4.08 -1.65 11.12
N ARG A 148 4.46 -2.50 10.15
CA ARG A 148 4.25 -2.22 8.72
C ARG A 148 3.69 -3.44 8.00
N PHE A 149 2.45 -3.31 7.55
CA PHE A 149 1.81 -4.28 6.70
C PHE A 149 1.62 -3.72 5.29
N MET A 150 1.78 -4.59 4.30
CA MET A 150 1.50 -4.30 2.91
C MET A 150 0.53 -5.34 2.34
N CYS A 151 -0.61 -4.87 1.87
CA CYS A 151 -1.66 -5.63 1.20
C CYS A 151 -1.75 -5.21 -0.27
N PRO A 152 -0.79 -5.61 -1.14
CA PRO A 152 -0.79 -5.20 -2.53
C PRO A 152 -2.04 -5.72 -3.24
N ASN A 153 -2.78 -4.82 -3.89
CA ASN A 153 -3.90 -5.21 -4.73
C ASN A 153 -3.38 -5.84 -6.03
N ARG A 154 -3.76 -7.10 -6.31
CA ARG A 154 -3.30 -7.86 -7.47
C ARG A 154 -3.70 -7.28 -8.82
N SER A 155 -4.80 -6.53 -8.90
CA SER A 155 -5.16 -5.87 -10.16
C SER A 155 -4.15 -4.78 -10.52
N MET A 156 -3.51 -4.17 -9.52
CA MET A 156 -2.48 -3.14 -9.70
C MET A 156 -1.06 -3.71 -9.62
N ASN A 157 -0.89 -4.83 -8.93
CA ASN A 157 0.40 -5.44 -8.62
C ASN A 157 0.35 -6.95 -8.92
N PRO A 158 0.25 -7.37 -10.19
CA PRO A 158 0.15 -8.79 -10.52
C PRO A 158 1.42 -9.58 -10.22
N TYR A 159 2.56 -8.89 -10.11
CA TYR A 159 3.89 -9.44 -9.82
C TYR A 159 4.28 -9.38 -8.34
N ALA A 160 3.37 -8.98 -7.45
CA ALA A 160 3.62 -9.06 -6.01
C ALA A 160 3.74 -10.54 -5.57
N PRO A 161 4.51 -10.85 -4.51
CA PRO A 161 4.66 -12.20 -3.97
C PRO A 161 3.31 -12.89 -3.76
N ARG A 162 3.18 -14.14 -4.23
CA ARG A 162 1.95 -14.93 -4.15
C ARG A 162 2.06 -16.09 -3.19
N VAL A 163 3.24 -16.69 -3.14
CA VAL A 163 3.54 -17.79 -2.21
C VAL A 163 4.56 -17.34 -1.16
N PRO A 164 4.51 -17.94 0.05
CA PRO A 164 5.54 -17.74 1.05
C PRO A 164 6.96 -17.87 0.48
N GLY A 165 7.84 -16.89 0.76
CA GLY A 165 9.24 -16.93 0.33
C GLY A 165 9.52 -16.40 -1.09
N GLU A 166 8.50 -16.09 -1.88
CA GLU A 166 8.66 -15.65 -3.27
C GLU A 166 9.06 -14.17 -3.36
N ASN A 167 10.12 -13.84 -4.08
CA ASN A 167 10.40 -12.44 -4.43
C ASN A 167 9.34 -11.90 -5.41
N GLY A 168 9.10 -10.60 -5.41
CA GLY A 168 8.14 -10.01 -6.35
C GLY A 168 8.39 -8.54 -6.63
N LEU A 169 7.55 -7.94 -7.46
CA LEU A 169 7.60 -6.52 -7.79
C LEU A 169 6.37 -5.80 -7.23
N PHE A 170 6.58 -4.57 -6.79
CA PHE A 170 5.56 -3.66 -6.35
C PHE A 170 5.58 -2.40 -7.22
N LEU A 171 4.46 -2.12 -7.89
CA LEU A 171 4.27 -0.92 -8.68
C LEU A 171 3.76 0.16 -7.73
N ASN A 172 4.69 1.03 -7.33
CA ASN A 172 4.39 2.11 -6.42
C ASN A 172 3.80 3.29 -7.21
N SER A 173 2.64 3.75 -6.78
CA SER A 173 1.98 4.94 -7.32
C SER A 173 2.64 6.25 -6.88
N ASP A 174 3.62 6.19 -5.98
CA ASP A 174 4.54 7.28 -5.72
C ASP A 174 5.42 7.52 -6.94
N VAL A 175 4.92 8.33 -7.86
CA VAL A 175 5.67 8.82 -9.02
C VAL A 175 6.82 9.69 -8.52
N THR A 176 8.07 9.25 -8.73
CA THR A 176 9.21 10.18 -8.64
C THR A 176 9.49 10.83 -9.97
N GLU A 177 10.27 11.91 -9.91
CA GLU A 177 11.11 12.26 -11.04
C GLU A 177 11.91 11.03 -11.47
N ASP A 178 12.24 10.96 -12.75
CA ASP A 178 13.38 10.18 -13.17
C ASP A 178 14.51 10.57 -12.23
N GLN A 179 14.91 9.63 -11.36
CA GLN A 179 16.23 9.67 -10.79
C GLN A 179 17.16 9.35 -11.96
N GLU A 180 17.32 10.30 -12.88
CA GLU A 180 18.66 10.62 -13.35
C GLU A 180 19.38 10.95 -12.07
N SER A 181 20.00 9.91 -11.56
CA SER A 181 20.94 9.98 -10.51
C SER A 181 21.92 11.09 -10.87
N ASP A 182 21.81 12.20 -10.13
CA ASP A 182 22.97 12.88 -9.57
C ASP A 182 23.74 11.88 -8.65
N ILE A 183 23.98 10.64 -9.12
CA ILE A 183 25.25 9.97 -8.92
C ILE A 183 26.17 10.83 -9.79
N GLU A 184 26.46 12.03 -9.29
CA GLU A 184 27.83 12.50 -9.32
C GLU A 184 28.59 11.32 -8.71
N THR A 185 29.09 10.43 -9.56
CA THR A 185 30.26 9.67 -9.17
C THR A 185 31.23 10.77 -8.83
N ASP A 186 31.46 10.99 -7.53
CA ASP A 186 32.65 11.62 -7.00
C ASP A 186 33.85 10.77 -7.48
N ASN A 187 34.09 10.75 -8.78
CA ASN A 187 35.36 10.47 -9.40
C ASN A 187 36.17 11.76 -9.26
N ASP A 188 36.37 12.19 -8.02
CA ASP A 188 37.54 12.95 -7.61
C ASP A 188 38.72 11.95 -7.63
N SER A 189 39.04 11.47 -8.84
CA SER A 189 40.27 10.74 -9.13
C SER A 189 41.35 11.78 -9.37
N ASP A 190 42.06 12.11 -8.31
CA ASP A 190 43.46 12.57 -8.30
C ASP A 190 43.83 13.65 -9.34
N SER A 191 43.56 14.91 -9.01
CA SER A 191 44.46 15.99 -9.40
C SER A 191 45.52 16.15 -8.31
N ALA A 192 46.67 15.51 -8.54
CA ALA A 192 47.89 15.80 -7.82
C ALA A 192 48.27 17.26 -8.05
N SER A 193 48.30 18.06 -6.98
CA SER A 193 49.08 19.30 -6.96
C SER A 193 49.61 19.58 -5.56
N ASP A 194 50.93 19.60 -5.54
CA ASP A 194 51.89 19.98 -4.50
C ASP A 194 51.54 21.15 -3.56
N SER A 195 52.09 21.02 -2.35
CA SER A 195 52.72 22.05 -1.52
C SER A 195 51.88 23.22 -0.98
N ASN A 196 51.71 23.26 0.35
CA ASN A 196 52.42 24.27 1.16
C ASN A 196 52.34 23.98 2.66
N SER A 197 53.51 23.83 3.29
CA SER A 197 53.68 23.84 4.73
C SER A 197 53.63 25.26 5.26
N VAL A 198 52.61 25.61 6.04
CA VAL A 198 52.62 26.82 6.88
C VAL A 198 52.40 26.40 8.31
N VAL A 199 53.45 26.55 9.10
CA VAL A 199 53.47 26.39 10.56
C VAL A 199 52.75 27.60 11.16
N VAL A 200 51.55 27.38 11.72
CA VAL A 200 50.90 28.36 12.61
C VAL A 200 50.75 27.74 13.99
N THR A 201 51.52 28.27 14.91
CA THR A 201 51.48 27.99 16.34
C THR A 201 50.30 28.68 17.01
N GLY A 202 49.54 27.91 17.80
CA GLY A 202 48.96 28.39 19.06
C GLY A 202 47.57 28.99 19.01
N GLU A 203 46.57 28.21 19.40
CA GLU A 203 45.63 28.52 20.50
C GLU A 203 44.62 27.37 20.62
N THR A 204 44.82 26.51 21.61
CA THR A 204 43.92 25.40 21.94
C THR A 204 42.68 25.94 22.66
N ARG A 205 41.65 26.30 21.91
CA ARG A 205 40.29 26.40 22.44
C ARG A 205 39.77 24.99 22.71
N ALA A 206 39.40 24.71 23.96
CA ALA A 206 38.65 23.52 24.33
C ALA A 206 37.32 23.51 23.56
N VAL A 207 37.27 22.75 22.48
CA VAL A 207 36.04 22.43 21.77
C VAL A 207 35.36 21.36 22.60
N ASP A 208 34.21 21.69 23.18
CA ASP A 208 33.32 20.71 23.78
C ASP A 208 33.04 19.61 22.75
N ASP A 209 33.68 18.46 22.94
CA ASP A 209 33.39 17.19 22.27
C ASP A 209 31.96 16.77 22.64
N LYS A 210 30.98 17.42 22.00
CA LYS A 210 29.63 16.89 21.86
C LYS A 210 29.78 15.66 21.00
N LYS A 211 30.09 14.54 21.67
CA LYS A 211 29.97 13.17 21.20
C LYS A 211 28.63 13.05 20.49
N SER A 212 28.65 13.28 19.18
CA SER A 212 27.48 13.16 18.34
C SER A 212 27.03 11.73 18.50
N GLU A 213 25.88 11.53 19.15
CA GLU A 213 25.20 10.25 19.14
C GLU A 213 24.94 9.93 17.67
N GLU A 214 25.85 9.15 17.09
CA GLU A 214 25.70 8.58 15.76
C GLU A 214 24.45 7.72 15.84
N LYS A 215 23.32 8.28 15.39
CA LYS A 215 22.04 7.58 15.32
C LYS A 215 22.27 6.33 14.50
N LYS A 216 22.47 5.21 15.19
CA LYS A 216 22.73 3.90 14.61
C LYS A 216 21.71 3.69 13.50
N ARG A 217 22.20 3.63 12.26
CA ARG A 217 21.31 3.46 11.11
C ARG A 217 20.47 2.21 11.37
N PRO A 218 19.14 2.28 11.24
CA PRO A 218 18.29 1.14 11.50
C PRO A 218 18.78 -0.04 10.68
N THR A 219 18.95 -1.20 11.32
CA THR A 219 19.42 -2.41 10.64
C THR A 219 18.50 -2.73 9.46
N ALA A 220 18.99 -3.42 8.42
CA ALA A 220 18.17 -3.78 7.26
C ALA A 220 16.85 -4.49 7.66
N PHE A 221 16.87 -5.21 8.78
CA PHE A 221 15.72 -5.89 9.36
C PHE A 221 14.65 -4.92 9.90
N GLU A 222 15.02 -3.76 10.44
CA GLU A 222 14.09 -2.72 10.93
C GLU A 222 13.29 -2.02 9.81
N ARG A 223 13.61 -2.29 8.54
CA ARG A 223 12.87 -1.76 7.38
C ARG A 223 11.99 -2.80 6.69
N CYS A 224 11.89 -4.00 7.24
CA CYS A 224 11.05 -5.04 6.67
C CYS A 224 9.57 -4.71 6.81
N THR A 225 8.79 -5.14 5.81
CA THR A 225 7.33 -4.98 5.77
C THR A 225 6.69 -6.37 5.69
N SER A 226 5.68 -6.63 6.53
CA SER A 226 4.89 -7.86 6.48
C SER A 226 3.96 -7.81 5.27
N VAL A 227 4.08 -8.77 4.36
CA VAL A 227 3.30 -8.77 3.11
C VAL A 227 2.17 -9.80 3.18
N LEU A 228 0.98 -9.35 2.78
CA LEU A 228 -0.25 -10.13 2.70
C LEU A 228 -0.73 -10.17 1.25
N ALA A 229 -0.64 -11.32 0.60
CA ALA A 229 -1.06 -11.52 -0.77
C ALA A 229 -2.58 -11.72 -0.87
N HIS A 230 -3.24 -11.02 -1.79
CA HIS A 230 -4.65 -11.22 -2.08
C HIS A 230 -4.86 -12.53 -2.87
N ILE A 231 -5.45 -13.56 -2.28
CA ILE A 231 -5.69 -14.83 -2.99
C ILE A 231 -7.02 -14.77 -3.74
N ALA A 232 -8.07 -14.37 -3.03
CA ALA A 232 -9.44 -14.24 -3.53
C ALA A 232 -10.17 -13.14 -2.73
N PRO A 233 -11.34 -12.65 -3.18
CA PRO A 233 -12.11 -11.65 -2.44
C PRO A 233 -12.37 -12.09 -1.00
N GLY A 234 -11.83 -11.32 -0.03
CA GLY A 234 -11.95 -11.64 1.39
C GLY A 234 -10.95 -12.66 1.93
N HIS A 235 -10.04 -13.17 1.09
CA HIS A 235 -9.02 -14.15 1.46
C HIS A 235 -7.62 -13.62 1.17
N TRP A 236 -6.87 -13.37 2.25
CA TRP A 236 -5.51 -12.85 2.23
C TRP A 236 -4.57 -13.85 2.88
N ARG A 237 -3.41 -14.08 2.28
CA ARG A 237 -2.40 -14.99 2.80
C ARG A 237 -1.17 -14.21 3.22
N TYR A 238 -0.61 -14.51 4.38
CA TYR A 238 0.69 -13.99 4.78
C TYR A 238 1.79 -14.70 4.00
N VAL A 239 2.65 -13.92 3.34
CA VAL A 239 3.70 -14.46 2.44
C VAL A 239 5.11 -14.17 2.95
N GLY A 240 5.24 -13.52 4.12
CA GLY A 240 6.51 -13.26 4.79
C GLY A 240 6.81 -11.79 5.05
N HIS A 241 8.04 -11.53 5.49
CA HIS A 241 8.64 -10.21 5.64
C HIS A 241 9.55 -9.91 4.45
N TYR A 242 9.39 -8.70 3.92
CA TYR A 242 10.09 -8.26 2.72
C TYR A 242 10.82 -6.95 2.96
N ALA A 243 12.01 -6.86 2.37
CA ALA A 243 12.69 -5.59 2.15
C ALA A 243 12.33 -5.08 0.75
N SER A 244 11.98 -3.80 0.66
CA SER A 244 11.77 -3.13 -0.62
C SER A 244 13.07 -2.49 -1.09
N TYR A 245 13.45 -2.78 -2.33
CA TYR A 245 14.57 -2.15 -3.01
C TYR A 245 14.08 -1.42 -4.25
N PRO A 246 14.60 -0.23 -4.58
CA PRO A 246 14.32 0.40 -5.86
C PRO A 246 14.70 -0.53 -7.02
N ALA A 247 13.83 -0.64 -8.01
CA ALA A 247 14.10 -1.30 -9.28
C ALA A 247 13.95 -0.28 -10.42
N GLU A 248 14.32 -0.69 -11.64
CA GLU A 248 14.11 0.12 -12.84
C GLU A 248 12.63 0.50 -12.95
N SER A 249 12.31 1.79 -12.98
CA SER A 249 10.96 2.30 -13.23
C SER A 249 10.38 1.74 -14.54
N LEU A 250 9.07 1.86 -14.73
CA LEU A 250 8.47 1.54 -16.03
C LEU A 250 9.01 2.48 -17.10
N THR A 251 9.46 1.89 -18.21
CA THR A 251 9.75 2.61 -19.44
C THR A 251 8.47 3.17 -20.07
N VAL A 252 8.61 4.11 -21.01
CA VAL A 252 7.47 4.68 -21.74
C VAL A 252 6.75 3.60 -22.55
N GLU A 253 7.51 2.66 -23.11
CA GLU A 253 7.01 1.52 -23.88
C GLU A 253 6.24 0.55 -22.96
N GLU A 254 6.82 0.19 -21.81
CA GLU A 254 6.13 -0.62 -20.80
C GLU A 254 4.85 0.07 -20.32
N TRP A 255 4.87 1.39 -20.08
CA TRP A 255 3.68 2.15 -19.73
C TRP A 255 2.60 2.07 -20.82
N LYS A 256 2.98 2.27 -22.09
CA LYS A 256 2.05 2.21 -23.23
C LYS A 256 1.39 0.84 -23.35
N GLN A 257 2.11 -0.24 -23.04
CA GLN A 257 1.59 -1.62 -23.04
C GLN A 257 0.60 -1.92 -21.90
N GLN A 258 0.49 -1.05 -20.88
CA GLN A 258 -0.42 -1.29 -19.76
C GLN A 258 -1.90 -1.17 -20.16
N SER A 259 -2.74 -1.93 -19.47
CA SER A 259 -4.20 -1.90 -19.66
C SER A 259 -4.78 -0.53 -19.32
N SER A 260 -5.83 -0.13 -20.04
CA SER A 260 -6.53 1.14 -19.78
C SER A 260 -7.10 1.21 -18.36
N SER A 261 -7.56 0.08 -17.81
CA SER A 261 -8.02 -0.03 -16.42
C SER A 261 -6.90 0.32 -15.42
N PHE A 262 -5.70 -0.25 -15.60
CA PHE A 262 -4.55 0.08 -14.76
C PHE A 262 -4.14 1.55 -14.88
N LYS A 263 -4.02 2.06 -16.12
CA LYS A 263 -3.68 3.47 -16.37
C LYS A 263 -4.68 4.41 -15.69
N ASN A 264 -5.97 4.17 -15.88
CA ASN A 264 -7.04 4.98 -15.27
C ASN A 264 -7.01 4.94 -13.75
N ALA A 265 -6.77 3.77 -13.15
CA ALA A 265 -6.66 3.64 -11.70
C ALA A 265 -5.46 4.43 -11.16
N LEU A 266 -4.30 4.33 -11.82
CA LEU A 266 -3.10 5.06 -11.43
C LEU A 266 -3.26 6.57 -11.61
N ILE A 267 -3.78 7.02 -12.76
CA ILE A 267 -4.02 8.45 -13.05
C ILE A 267 -5.03 9.01 -12.05
N THR A 268 -6.11 8.28 -11.76
CA THR A 268 -7.12 8.69 -10.77
C THR A 268 -6.49 8.82 -9.38
N GLU A 269 -5.62 7.89 -9.01
CA GLU A 269 -4.91 7.91 -7.74
C GLU A 269 -3.95 9.10 -7.65
N ALA A 270 -3.14 9.29 -8.68
CA ALA A 270 -2.19 10.38 -8.81
C ALA A 270 -2.88 11.76 -8.85
N PHE A 271 -4.08 11.81 -9.43
CA PHE A 271 -4.90 13.02 -9.49
C PHE A 271 -5.61 13.34 -8.17
N ASN A 272 -5.96 12.36 -7.33
CA ASN A 272 -6.80 12.59 -6.15
C ASN A 272 -6.05 12.53 -4.81
N ARG A 273 -4.91 11.81 -4.73
CA ARG A 273 -4.18 11.66 -3.48
C ARG A 273 -3.39 12.92 -3.15
N LYS A 274 -3.59 13.43 -1.92
CA LYS A 274 -2.83 14.56 -1.37
C LYS A 274 -1.32 14.36 -1.42
N GLN A 275 -0.85 13.11 -1.27
CA GLN A 275 0.58 12.79 -1.32
C GLN A 275 1.19 13.01 -2.71
N CYS A 276 0.37 12.97 -3.77
CA CYS A 276 0.79 13.17 -5.16
C CYS A 276 0.78 14.65 -5.58
N TYR A 277 0.63 15.60 -4.64
CA TYR A 277 0.57 17.04 -4.97
C TYR A 277 1.80 17.55 -5.72
N LYS A 278 3.01 17.14 -5.30
CA LYS A 278 4.26 17.56 -5.95
C LYS A 278 4.29 17.14 -7.42
N MET A 279 3.85 15.91 -7.70
CA MET A 279 3.74 15.38 -9.06
C MET A 279 2.71 16.17 -9.87
N ARG A 280 1.50 16.38 -9.35
CA ARG A 280 0.45 17.17 -10.02
C ARG A 280 0.92 18.59 -10.35
N TRP A 281 1.57 19.24 -9.39
CA TRP A 281 2.09 20.58 -9.53
C TRP A 281 3.15 20.66 -10.65
N ARG A 282 4.03 19.66 -10.77
CA ARG A 282 5.03 19.59 -11.86
C ARG A 282 4.39 19.46 -13.24
N VAL A 283 3.41 18.57 -13.39
CA VAL A 283 2.65 18.43 -14.64
C VAL A 283 1.98 19.75 -15.01
N TRP A 284 1.33 20.39 -14.04
CA TRP A 284 0.68 21.68 -14.23
C TRP A 284 1.68 22.77 -14.64
N GLN A 285 2.84 22.83 -13.98
CA GLN A 285 3.86 23.80 -14.31
C GLN A 285 4.44 23.59 -15.71
N ARG A 286 4.77 22.34 -16.08
CA ARG A 286 5.24 22.03 -17.43
C ARG A 286 4.23 22.47 -18.47
N LYS A 287 2.95 22.19 -18.24
CA LYS A 287 1.85 22.66 -19.10
C LYS A 287 1.82 24.19 -19.19
N ARG A 288 1.90 24.90 -18.06
CA ARG A 288 1.91 26.38 -18.01
C ARG A 288 3.13 26.97 -18.74
N MET A 289 4.30 26.39 -18.56
CA MET A 289 5.55 26.86 -19.20
C MET A 289 5.54 26.60 -20.70
N ARG A 290 5.03 25.45 -21.17
CA ARG A 290 4.83 25.17 -22.60
C ARG A 290 3.99 26.26 -23.27
N THR A 291 2.89 26.64 -22.64
CA THR A 291 2.01 27.70 -23.15
C THR A 291 2.72 29.06 -23.20
N ARG A 292 3.57 29.37 -22.22
CA ARG A 292 4.28 30.66 -22.14
C ARG A 292 5.52 30.74 -23.04
N LEU A 293 6.29 29.67 -23.13
CA LEU A 293 7.58 29.63 -23.84
C LEU A 293 7.45 29.17 -25.30
N GLY A 294 6.35 28.50 -25.65
CA GLY A 294 6.19 27.88 -26.98
C GLY A 294 7.12 26.69 -27.23
N ARG A 295 7.84 26.21 -26.21
CA ARG A 295 8.72 25.04 -26.23
C ARG A 295 8.58 24.20 -24.98
N ASP A 296 9.15 23.00 -24.98
CA ASP A 296 9.28 22.18 -23.76
C ASP A 296 10.22 22.86 -22.75
N PRO A 297 9.82 22.96 -21.47
CA PRO A 297 10.68 23.51 -20.42
C PRO A 297 11.77 22.50 -20.03
N THR A 298 12.96 23.00 -19.68
CA THR A 298 14.04 22.16 -19.17
C THR A 298 13.74 21.68 -17.75
N LYS A 299 14.39 20.61 -17.30
CA LYS A 299 14.22 20.10 -15.92
C LYS A 299 14.61 21.16 -14.88
N ALA A 300 15.66 21.94 -15.15
CA ALA A 300 16.12 23.04 -14.30
C ALA A 300 15.05 24.15 -14.20
N GLU A 301 14.46 24.56 -15.32
CA GLU A 301 13.39 25.56 -15.36
C GLU A 301 12.17 25.15 -14.51
N VAL A 302 11.80 23.86 -14.54
CA VAL A 302 10.71 23.32 -13.71
C VAL A 302 11.12 23.22 -12.23
N ARG A 303 12.39 22.93 -11.93
CA ARG A 303 12.88 22.84 -10.55
C ARG A 303 12.97 24.22 -9.88
N GLU A 304 13.45 25.22 -10.59
CA GLU A 304 13.58 26.60 -10.09
C GLU A 304 12.23 27.27 -9.88
N ALA A 305 11.25 26.93 -10.71
CA ALA A 305 9.93 27.54 -10.65
C ALA A 305 9.03 26.94 -9.55
N ILE A 306 9.56 26.13 -8.60
CA ILE A 306 8.83 25.57 -7.45
C ILE A 306 8.40 26.66 -6.48
N GLU A 307 7.33 27.36 -6.84
CA GLU A 307 6.57 28.25 -5.96
C GLU A 307 5.84 27.41 -4.89
N PRO A 308 5.75 27.89 -3.63
CA PRO A 308 5.01 27.23 -2.56
C PRO A 308 3.49 27.39 -2.78
N LEU A 309 2.93 26.71 -3.78
CA LEU A 309 1.48 26.59 -3.91
C LEU A 309 0.94 25.50 -3.00
N THR A 310 -0.19 25.81 -2.38
CA THR A 310 -0.98 24.81 -1.65
C THR A 310 -1.78 23.95 -2.64
N ASP A 311 -1.98 22.68 -2.28
CA ASP A 311 -2.55 21.60 -3.11
C ASP A 311 -3.94 21.85 -3.71
N ARG A 312 -4.61 22.97 -3.39
CA ARG A 312 -6.02 23.19 -3.73
C ARG A 312 -6.26 23.89 -5.07
N ASP A 313 -5.28 24.60 -5.61
CA ASP A 313 -5.50 25.50 -6.74
C ASP A 313 -4.52 25.23 -7.88
N LEU A 314 -4.65 24.07 -8.55
CA LEU A 314 -3.98 23.81 -9.85
C LEU A 314 -4.99 24.03 -11.00
N PRO A 315 -5.38 25.28 -11.31
CA PRO A 315 -6.43 25.55 -12.28
C PRO A 315 -6.03 25.01 -13.65
N GLY A 316 -6.95 24.26 -14.26
CA GLY A 316 -6.77 23.70 -15.60
C GLY A 316 -5.91 22.45 -15.69
N LEU A 317 -5.45 21.87 -14.57
CA LEU A 317 -4.88 20.53 -14.56
C LEU A 317 -5.99 19.49 -14.69
N THR A 318 -5.89 18.62 -15.67
CA THR A 318 -6.84 17.53 -15.94
C THR A 318 -6.17 16.17 -15.82
N MET A 319 -6.96 15.10 -15.66
CA MET A 319 -6.44 13.72 -15.69
C MET A 319 -5.71 13.39 -17.01
N LYS A 320 -6.17 13.95 -18.14
CA LYS A 320 -5.53 13.79 -19.46
C LYS A 320 -4.15 14.41 -19.52
N ASP A 321 -3.89 15.47 -18.77
CA ASP A 321 -2.55 16.08 -18.69
C ASP A 321 -1.58 15.15 -17.97
N ILE A 322 -2.04 14.46 -16.91
CA ILE A 322 -1.24 13.46 -16.19
C ILE A 322 -0.99 12.24 -17.07
N GLU A 323 -2.00 11.77 -17.79
CA GLU A 323 -1.86 10.67 -18.76
C GLU A 323 -0.78 10.97 -19.80
N LYS A 324 -0.87 12.14 -20.45
CA LYS A 324 0.15 12.59 -21.42
C LYS A 324 1.53 12.70 -20.81
N ALA A 325 1.63 13.14 -19.54
CA ALA A 325 2.90 13.22 -18.86
C ALA A 325 3.56 11.83 -18.70
N PHE A 326 2.79 10.77 -18.44
CA PHE A 326 3.33 9.40 -18.47
C PHE A 326 3.68 8.94 -19.91
N GLU A 327 2.84 9.24 -20.89
CA GLU A 327 3.09 8.87 -22.31
C GLU A 327 4.34 9.51 -22.90
N ASN A 328 4.69 10.70 -22.42
CA ASN A 328 5.86 11.46 -22.80
C ASN A 328 7.12 11.11 -21.97
N GLY A 329 7.00 10.24 -20.96
CA GLY A 329 8.10 9.94 -20.03
C GLY A 329 8.44 11.09 -19.08
N GLU A 330 7.55 12.06 -18.90
CA GLU A 330 7.72 13.14 -17.92
C GLU A 330 7.46 12.66 -16.49
N LEU A 331 6.62 11.63 -16.39
CA LEU A 331 6.33 10.86 -15.19
C LEU A 331 6.62 9.39 -15.48
N CYS A 332 7.17 8.68 -14.50
CA CYS A 332 7.37 7.24 -14.59
C CYS A 332 6.76 6.53 -13.37
N VAL A 333 6.32 5.29 -13.58
CA VAL A 333 5.81 4.46 -12.48
C VAL A 333 7.00 3.81 -11.79
N LYS A 334 7.14 4.04 -10.49
CA LYS A 334 8.17 3.37 -9.72
C LYS A 334 7.90 1.89 -9.61
N VAL A 335 8.97 1.12 -9.73
CA VAL A 335 8.95 -0.30 -9.42
C VAL A 335 9.88 -0.54 -8.25
N GLU A 336 9.39 -1.25 -7.24
CA GLU A 336 10.18 -1.72 -6.11
C GLU A 336 10.28 -3.24 -6.20
N ALA A 337 11.49 -3.79 -6.04
CA ALA A 337 11.71 -5.21 -5.85
C ALA A 337 11.46 -5.56 -4.37
N LEU A 338 10.46 -6.40 -4.14
CA LEU A 338 10.16 -7.01 -2.85
C LEU A 338 11.01 -8.27 -2.71
N CYS A 339 12.02 -8.19 -1.85
CA CYS A 339 12.93 -9.29 -1.60
C CYS A 339 12.57 -9.96 -0.28
N PHE A 340 12.37 -11.27 -0.32
CA PHE A 340 12.04 -12.06 0.86
C PHE A 340 13.20 -12.05 1.85
N VAL A 341 12.90 -11.70 3.10
CA VAL A 341 13.88 -11.62 4.19
C VAL A 341 13.71 -12.80 5.13
N ALA A 342 12.50 -13.01 5.63
CA ALA A 342 12.18 -14.04 6.60
C ALA A 342 10.68 -14.37 6.59
N TYR A 343 10.33 -15.55 7.09
CA TYR A 343 8.94 -15.94 7.33
C TYR A 343 8.74 -16.12 8.82
N HIS A 344 7.82 -15.35 9.41
CA HIS A 344 7.61 -15.40 10.85
C HIS A 344 6.54 -16.44 11.18
N GLU A 345 6.96 -17.62 11.64
CA GLU A 345 6.04 -18.73 11.88
C GLU A 345 5.09 -18.48 13.04
N GLU A 346 5.61 -17.91 14.12
CA GLU A 346 4.80 -17.61 15.31
C GLU A 346 3.67 -16.64 14.97
N PHE A 347 3.96 -15.61 14.15
CA PHE A 347 2.94 -14.71 13.62
C PHE A 347 1.87 -15.45 12.83
N GLN A 348 2.25 -16.37 11.95
CA GLN A 348 1.28 -17.14 11.18
C GLN A 348 0.40 -18.00 12.10
N ARG A 349 0.99 -18.67 13.10
CA ARG A 349 0.24 -19.47 14.09
C ARG A 349 -0.69 -18.61 14.93
N GLU A 350 -0.22 -17.46 15.42
CA GLU A 350 -1.01 -16.49 16.17
C GLU A 350 -2.20 -15.99 15.32
N MET A 351 -1.95 -15.64 14.06
CA MET A 351 -3.01 -15.22 13.14
C MET A 351 -4.04 -16.34 12.90
N ILE A 352 -3.60 -17.60 12.80
CA ILE A 352 -4.49 -18.77 12.70
C ILE A 352 -5.35 -18.87 13.95
N GLU A 353 -4.75 -18.78 15.14
CA GLU A 353 -5.45 -18.83 16.42
C GLU A 353 -6.48 -17.70 16.56
N ILE A 354 -6.09 -16.46 16.23
CA ILE A 354 -6.99 -15.29 16.23
C ILE A 354 -8.13 -15.49 15.23
N SER A 355 -7.86 -16.09 14.06
CA SER A 355 -8.88 -16.36 13.06
C SER A 355 -9.89 -17.42 13.51
N ALA A 356 -9.45 -18.40 14.31
CA ALA A 356 -10.31 -19.42 14.90
C ALA A 356 -11.13 -18.86 16.07
N ASN A 357 -10.56 -17.92 16.83
CA ASN A 357 -11.18 -17.30 18.01
C ASN A 357 -11.29 -15.76 17.83
N PRO A 358 -12.10 -15.27 16.87
CA PRO A 358 -12.20 -13.85 16.62
C PRO A 358 -12.73 -13.13 17.87
N ARG A 359 -11.95 -12.17 18.38
CA ARG A 359 -12.35 -11.38 19.55
C ARG A 359 -13.72 -10.72 19.27
N PRO A 360 -14.69 -10.78 20.20
CA PRO A 360 -15.96 -10.11 20.02
C PRO A 360 -15.68 -8.62 19.84
N ARG A 361 -16.13 -8.05 18.73
CA ARG A 361 -15.94 -6.63 18.46
C ARG A 361 -16.48 -5.83 19.63
N PRO A 362 -15.75 -4.84 20.15
CA PRO A 362 -16.32 -3.92 21.12
C PRO A 362 -17.58 -3.37 20.50
N LYS A 363 -18.73 -3.64 21.14
CA LYS A 363 -20.04 -3.19 20.64
C LYS A 363 -19.90 -1.68 20.46
N LYS A 364 -19.89 -1.21 19.20
CA LYS A 364 -19.77 0.22 18.88
C LYS A 364 -20.78 0.90 19.79
N ALA A 365 -20.30 1.71 20.74
CA ALA A 365 -21.17 2.38 21.70
C ALA A 365 -22.27 3.02 20.86
N LYS A 366 -23.52 2.59 21.07
CA LYS A 366 -24.66 3.07 20.27
C LYS A 366 -24.48 4.58 20.22
N PRO A 367 -24.39 5.19 19.01
CA PRO A 367 -24.06 6.60 18.89
C PRO A 367 -24.96 7.33 19.86
N ARG A 368 -24.37 7.87 20.93
CA ARG A 368 -25.12 8.51 22.03
C ARG A 368 -26.09 9.42 21.31
N ALA A 369 -27.38 9.11 21.42
CA ALA A 369 -28.40 9.77 20.62
C ALA A 369 -28.13 11.25 20.76
N ARG A 370 -27.70 11.89 19.66
CA ARG A 370 -27.35 13.32 19.71
C ARG A 370 -28.56 13.97 20.36
N PRO A 371 -28.40 14.66 21.50
CA PRO A 371 -29.53 15.25 22.21
C PRO A 371 -30.31 16.01 21.15
N LYS A 372 -31.58 15.62 20.94
CA LYS A 372 -32.44 16.19 19.90
C LYS A 372 -32.29 17.70 20.04
N ALA A 373 -31.72 18.34 19.03
CA ALA A 373 -31.50 19.78 19.05
C ALA A 373 -32.84 20.40 19.43
N LYS A 374 -32.87 21.14 20.54
CA LYS A 374 -34.08 21.83 20.99
C LYS A 374 -34.66 22.57 19.78
N PRO A 375 -35.97 22.45 19.50
CA PRO A 375 -36.59 23.12 18.36
C PRO A 375 -36.18 24.59 18.41
N LYS A 376 -35.50 25.06 17.34
CA LYS A 376 -35.17 26.48 17.21
C LYS A 376 -36.48 27.24 17.26
N VAL A 377 -36.70 27.99 18.34
CA VAL A 377 -37.81 28.92 18.45
C VAL A 377 -37.72 29.83 17.22
N LYS A 378 -38.74 29.73 16.38
CA LYS A 378 -38.89 30.51 15.16
C LYS A 378 -39.15 31.94 15.62
N VAL A 379 -38.10 32.75 15.76
CA VAL A 379 -38.25 34.19 15.99
C VAL A 379 -38.88 34.75 14.71
N GLU A 380 -40.17 35.05 14.78
CA GLU A 380 -40.88 35.80 13.74
C GLU A 380 -40.24 37.19 13.61
N VAL A 381 -39.33 37.32 12.65
CA VAL A 381 -38.91 38.65 12.19
C VAL A 381 -40.06 39.20 11.35
N LYS A 382 -40.89 40.04 11.98
CA LYS A 382 -41.91 40.85 11.31
C LYS A 382 -41.23 41.76 10.27
N ALA A 383 -41.37 41.41 9.00
CA ALA A 383 -40.99 42.25 7.88
C ALA A 383 -41.92 43.48 7.80
N LYS A 384 -41.34 44.68 7.87
CA LYS A 384 -42.03 45.95 7.57
C LYS A 384 -41.87 46.29 6.08
N ALA A 385 -43.02 46.33 5.40
CA ALA A 385 -43.50 47.28 4.39
C ALA A 385 -42.58 47.85 3.28
N LYS A 386 -42.94 47.48 2.05
CA LYS A 386 -43.21 48.31 0.83
C LYS A 386 -42.51 49.67 0.67
N VAL A 387 -41.77 49.82 -0.44
CA VAL A 387 -41.85 51.00 -1.32
C VAL A 387 -41.95 50.54 -2.79
N LYS A 388 -43.01 51.02 -3.46
CA LYS A 388 -43.29 50.93 -4.90
C LYS A 388 -42.41 51.92 -5.66
N VAL A 389 -41.86 51.53 -6.81
CA VAL A 389 -41.65 52.43 -7.96
C VAL A 389 -41.94 51.65 -9.25
N GLU A 390 -43.01 52.06 -9.93
CA GLU A 390 -43.33 51.83 -11.36
C GLU A 390 -42.30 52.65 -12.19
N ASP A 391 -41.88 52.31 -13.42
CA ASP A 391 -42.73 52.07 -14.58
C ASP A 391 -41.86 51.71 -15.81
N LYS A 392 -42.52 51.02 -16.76
CA LYS A 392 -42.36 51.01 -18.24
C LYS A 392 -41.23 50.25 -19.00
N ALA A 393 -41.72 49.20 -19.69
CA ALA A 393 -41.74 48.98 -21.16
C ALA A 393 -40.40 48.69 -21.88
N LYS A 394 -40.27 47.82 -22.92
CA LYS A 394 -41.21 47.36 -23.96
C LYS A 394 -40.56 46.23 -24.79
N ALA A 395 -41.39 45.32 -25.34
CA ALA A 395 -41.19 44.46 -26.53
C ALA A 395 -40.10 43.35 -26.46
N LYS A 396 -40.22 42.14 -27.04
CA LYS A 396 -40.97 41.57 -28.18
C LYS A 396 -40.88 40.01 -28.02
N LYS A 397 -41.98 39.22 -28.08
CA LYS A 397 -42.34 38.25 -29.18
C LYS A 397 -41.14 37.52 -29.79
N GLU A 398 -41.02 36.19 -29.92
CA GLU A 398 -41.89 35.02 -30.17
C GLU A 398 -41.16 33.77 -29.60
N GLY A 399 -41.79 32.71 -29.07
CA GLY A 399 -42.62 31.73 -29.75
C GLY A 399 -41.85 30.40 -29.93
N ALA A 400 -42.04 29.43 -29.02
CA ALA A 400 -41.79 27.99 -29.28
C ALA A 400 -42.33 27.14 -28.11
N THR A 401 -43.52 26.59 -28.32
CA THR A 401 -44.09 25.48 -27.54
C THR A 401 -43.26 24.21 -27.75
N VAL A 402 -42.73 23.59 -26.68
CA VAL A 402 -42.24 22.20 -26.73
C VAL A 402 -42.86 21.41 -25.59
N ALA A 403 -43.45 20.29 -26.00
CA ALA A 403 -44.32 19.42 -25.26
C ALA A 403 -43.62 18.59 -24.17
N VAL A 404 -44.32 18.50 -23.03
CA VAL A 404 -44.61 17.30 -22.23
C VAL A 404 -43.71 16.08 -22.48
N GLY A 405 -42.93 15.74 -21.45
CA GLY A 405 -42.03 14.60 -21.42
C GLY A 405 -42.73 13.24 -21.54
N GLN A 406 -42.33 12.48 -22.55
CA GLN A 406 -42.58 11.05 -22.64
C GLN A 406 -41.41 10.26 -22.03
N LYS A 407 -41.78 9.41 -21.07
CA LYS A 407 -40.96 8.43 -20.37
C LYS A 407 -40.54 7.33 -21.37
N ARG A 408 -39.30 7.37 -21.88
CA ARG A 408 -38.79 6.33 -22.78
C ARG A 408 -38.38 5.07 -22.01
N LYS A 409 -39.03 3.97 -22.37
CA LYS A 409 -38.73 2.57 -22.04
C LYS A 409 -37.47 2.17 -22.83
N ARG A 410 -36.39 1.74 -22.16
CA ARG A 410 -35.19 1.20 -22.83
C ARG A 410 -35.56 -0.14 -23.47
N ALA A 411 -35.52 -0.19 -24.80
CA ALA A 411 -35.46 -1.43 -25.55
C ALA A 411 -34.01 -1.95 -25.52
N GLY A 412 -33.85 -3.27 -25.35
CA GLY A 412 -32.57 -3.94 -25.49
C GLY A 412 -32.11 -3.94 -26.94
N SER A 413 -30.84 -3.66 -27.15
CA SER A 413 -30.15 -3.91 -28.41
C SER A 413 -29.45 -5.27 -28.29
N ASP A 414 -30.01 -6.25 -29.00
CA ASP A 414 -29.27 -7.43 -29.47
C ASP A 414 -28.37 -6.96 -30.61
N ASP A 415 -27.07 -6.86 -30.35
CA ASP A 415 -26.07 -6.78 -31.41
C ASP A 415 -25.36 -8.14 -31.48
N SER A 416 -25.92 -9.01 -32.32
CA SER A 416 -25.26 -10.19 -32.85
C SER A 416 -24.28 -9.76 -33.94
N TYR A 417 -22.99 -9.78 -33.65
CA TYR A 417 -21.95 -9.66 -34.66
C TYR A 417 -21.55 -11.07 -35.12
N SER A 418 -22.08 -11.47 -36.27
CA SER A 418 -21.58 -12.60 -37.06
C SER A 418 -20.39 -12.09 -37.86
N ASP A 419 -19.19 -12.54 -37.52
CA ASP A 419 -18.01 -12.39 -38.36
C ASP A 419 -17.68 -13.78 -38.95
N ASP A 420 -18.13 -13.95 -40.19
CA ASP A 420 -17.85 -15.06 -41.09
C ASP A 420 -16.89 -14.53 -42.16
N GLY A 421 -15.70 -15.11 -42.22
CA GLY A 421 -15.17 -15.53 -43.52
C GLY A 421 -13.81 -14.98 -43.95
N SER A 422 -12.92 -15.95 -44.24
CA SER A 422 -11.77 -15.93 -45.19
C SER A 422 -10.49 -15.23 -44.69
N ASP A 423 -9.28 -15.81 -44.75
CA ASP A 423 -8.70 -16.87 -45.61
C ASP A 423 -7.64 -17.68 -44.82
#